data_AF-A0A920CQ92-F1
#
_entry.id   AF-A0A920CQ92-F1
#
_cell.length_a   1.000
_cell.length_b   1.000
_cell.length_c   1.000
_cell.angle_alpha   90.00
_cell.angle_beta   90.00
_cell.angle_gamma   90.00
#
_symmetry.space_group_name_H-M   'P 1'
#
loop_
_entity.id
_entity.type
_entity.pdbx_description
1 polymer ?
#
loop_
_entity_poly.entity_id
_entity_poly.type
_entity_poly.pdbx_seq_one_letter_code
_entity_poly.pdbx_strand_id
1 'polypeptide(L)'
;MALDIKIITNPGQMEVLQVIGNGLLVEFLPEKGGDIYKICIHDNNILWESPWGIAKLGHRVDYCHTSKERWLQCYPGGWQILFPNAGERQLLSWRDAQFSW
;
A
#
# COMPACT_ATOMS: atom_id res chain seq x y z
N MET A 1 6.61 -25.14 11.48
CA MET A 1 6.30 -23.95 12.30
C MET A 1 5.04 -23.33 11.73
N ALA A 2 4.10 -22.94 12.59
CA ALA A 2 2.87 -22.26 12.17
C ALA A 2 3.14 -20.76 12.01
N LEU A 3 2.51 -20.14 11.01
CA LEU A 3 2.47 -18.69 10.84
C LEU A 3 1.31 -18.15 11.70
N ASP A 4 1.53 -17.04 12.40
CA ASP A 4 0.46 -16.25 13.03
C ASP A 4 -0.04 -15.23 12.00
N ILE A 5 -1.35 -15.20 11.76
CA ILE A 5 -1.99 -14.34 10.77
C ILE A 5 -3.17 -13.65 11.45
N LYS A 6 -3.17 -12.32 11.44
CA LYS A 6 -4.25 -11.53 12.05
C LYS A 6 -4.45 -10.21 11.34
N ILE A 7 -5.65 -9.66 11.49
CA ILE A 7 -5.97 -8.29 11.07
C ILE A 7 -5.83 -7.39 12.31
N ILE A 8 -5.13 -6.28 12.17
CA ILE A 8 -5.00 -5.24 13.18
C ILE A 8 -5.47 -3.91 12.60
N THR A 9 -5.96 -3.01 13.45
CA THR A 9 -6.24 -1.63 13.06
C THR A 9 -5.06 -0.75 13.45
N ASN A 10 -4.47 -0.06 12.47
CA ASN A 10 -3.37 0.86 12.73
C ASN A 10 -3.87 2.19 13.35
N PRO A 11 -2.98 3.05 13.88
CA PRO A 11 -3.38 4.37 14.40
C PRO A 11 -4.15 5.24 13.39
N GLY A 12 -3.84 5.10 12.10
CA GLY A 12 -4.54 5.75 10.99
C GLY A 12 -5.89 5.14 10.61
N GLN A 13 -6.44 4.24 11.44
CA GLN A 13 -7.75 3.60 11.29
C GLN A 13 -7.90 2.71 10.06
N MET A 14 -6.79 2.26 9.47
CA MET A 14 -6.78 1.30 8.36
C MET A 14 -6.53 -0.11 8.90
N GLU A 15 -7.21 -1.09 8.32
CA GLU A 15 -6.94 -2.50 8.57
C GLU A 15 -5.62 -2.92 7.92
N VAL A 16 -4.81 -3.66 8.67
CA VAL A 16 -3.51 -4.18 8.26
C VAL A 16 -3.53 -5.68 8.50
N LEU A 17 -3.21 -6.46 7.47
CA LEU A 17 -3.00 -7.90 7.61
C LEU A 17 -1.56 -8.13 8.06
N GLN A 18 -1.38 -8.65 9.26
CA GLN A 18 -0.09 -8.95 9.84
C GLN A 18 0.17 -10.46 9.77
N VAL A 19 1.31 -10.84 9.20
CA VAL A 19 1.80 -12.22 9.12
C VAL A 19 3.13 -12.32 9.87
N ILE A 20 3.20 -13.17 10.89
CA ILE A 20 4.38 -13.35 11.75
C ILE A 20 4.83 -14.80 11.74
N GLY A 21 6.12 -15.02 11.60
CA GLY A 21 6.74 -16.32 11.83
C GLY A 21 8.23 -16.33 11.54
N ASN A 22 8.98 -17.20 12.23
CA ASN A 22 10.41 -17.43 11.98
C ASN A 22 11.27 -16.14 11.98
N GLY A 23 10.98 -15.19 12.87
CA GLY A 23 11.72 -13.91 12.94
C GLY A 23 11.34 -12.90 11.84
N LEU A 24 10.34 -13.21 11.02
CA LEU A 24 9.77 -12.34 10.00
C LEU A 24 8.41 -11.81 10.47
N LEU A 25 8.18 -10.51 10.25
CA LEU A 25 6.87 -9.89 10.30
C LEU A 25 6.63 -9.17 8.97
N VAL A 26 5.48 -9.43 8.34
CA VAL A 26 5.05 -8.75 7.12
C VAL A 26 3.69 -8.12 7.35
N GLU A 27 3.55 -6.85 7.00
CA GLU A 27 2.29 -6.13 7.06
C GLU A 27 1.81 -5.78 5.66
N PHE A 28 0.60 -6.19 5.33
CA PHE A 28 -0.07 -5.88 4.07
C PHE A 28 -1.19 -4.88 4.30
N LEU A 29 -1.49 -4.09 3.26
CA LEU A 29 -2.58 -3.10 3.24
C LEU A 29 -3.68 -3.55 2.28
N PRO A 30 -4.71 -4.29 2.74
CA PRO A 30 -5.81 -4.75 1.90
C PRO A 30 -6.53 -3.60 1.18
N GLU A 31 -6.78 -2.48 1.88
CA GLU A 31 -7.44 -1.30 1.31
C GLU A 31 -6.57 -0.56 0.26
N LYS A 32 -5.29 -0.92 0.12
CA LYS A 32 -4.36 -0.36 -0.88
C LYS A 32 -3.86 -1.43 -1.86
N GLY A 33 -4.76 -2.29 -2.32
CA GLY A 33 -4.43 -3.27 -3.36
C GLY A 33 -3.48 -4.39 -2.93
N GLY A 34 -3.29 -4.57 -1.62
CA GLY A 34 -2.37 -5.59 -1.08
C GLY A 34 -0.91 -5.14 -1.03
N ASP A 35 -0.64 -3.83 -1.06
CA ASP A 35 0.70 -3.27 -0.86
C ASP A 35 1.35 -3.84 0.40
N ILE A 36 2.66 -4.10 0.34
CA ILE A 36 3.45 -4.54 1.50
C ILE A 36 3.96 -3.29 2.20
N TYR A 37 3.44 -3.00 3.39
CA TYR A 37 3.83 -1.83 4.17
C TYR A 37 5.14 -2.03 4.93
N LYS A 38 5.30 -3.17 5.60
CA LYS A 38 6.51 -3.51 6.37
C LYS A 38 6.99 -4.91 6.08
N ILE A 39 8.30 -5.05 6.12
CA ILE A 39 8.98 -6.34 6.26
C ILE A 39 9.99 -6.15 7.38
N CYS A 40 9.75 -6.77 8.53
CA CYS A 40 10.67 -6.75 9.65
C CYS A 40 11.42 -8.07 9.76
N ILE A 41 12.75 -8.01 9.80
CA ILE A 41 13.63 -9.15 10.07
C ILE A 41 14.27 -8.90 11.44
N HIS A 42 13.95 -9.76 12.42
CA HIS A 42 14.40 -9.58 13.81
C HIS A 42 14.18 -8.13 14.30
N ASP A 43 12.95 -7.64 14.18
CA ASP A 43 12.50 -6.29 14.59
C ASP A 43 13.02 -5.10 13.76
N ASN A 44 13.83 -5.34 12.71
CA ASN A 44 14.31 -4.28 11.83
C ASN A 44 13.46 -4.20 10.57
N ASN A 45 12.73 -3.10 10.38
CA ASN A 45 12.01 -2.86 9.12
C ASN A 45 13.01 -2.53 8.02
N ILE A 46 12.98 -3.29 6.92
CA ILE A 46 13.86 -3.09 5.76
C ILE A 46 13.24 -2.19 4.69
N LEU A 47 11.97 -1.80 4.84
CA LEU A 47 11.27 -0.91 3.93
C LEU A 47 11.23 0.51 4.50
N TRP A 48 11.23 1.50 3.60
CA TRP A 48 11.04 2.89 3.99
C TRP A 48 9.58 3.13 4.42
N GLU A 49 9.39 3.83 5.54
CA GLU A 49 8.09 4.31 5.99
C GLU A 49 8.03 5.83 5.87
N SER A 50 6.90 6.34 5.38
CA SER A 50 6.65 7.77 5.38
C SER A 50 6.52 8.32 6.81
N PRO A 51 6.98 9.55 7.10
CA PRO A 51 6.82 10.16 8.42
C PRO A 51 5.37 10.29 8.89
N TRP A 52 4.43 10.31 7.94
CA TRP A 52 2.99 10.38 8.22
C TRP A 52 2.33 9.01 8.37
N GLY A 53 2.98 7.92 7.96
CA GLY A 53 2.47 6.55 8.08
C GLY A 53 1.19 6.27 7.29
N ILE A 54 0.53 5.16 7.60
CA ILE A 54 -0.75 4.76 6.98
C ILE A 54 -1.91 5.57 7.55
N ALA A 55 -2.83 5.99 6.67
CA ALA A 55 -4.16 6.48 7.06
C ALA A 55 -5.22 5.95 6.10
N LYS A 56 -6.43 5.74 6.63
CA LYS A 56 -7.63 5.43 5.87
C LYS A 56 -7.95 6.55 4.86
N LEU A 57 -8.46 6.18 3.69
CA LEU A 57 -8.92 7.16 2.70
C LEU A 57 -10.01 8.04 3.33
N GLY A 58 -9.89 9.36 3.14
CA GLY A 58 -10.81 10.34 3.74
C GLY A 58 -10.47 10.78 5.18
N HIS A 59 -9.50 10.15 5.86
CA HIS A 59 -9.06 10.56 7.21
C HIS A 59 -7.98 11.66 7.20
N ARG A 60 -7.61 12.18 6.03
CA ARG A 60 -6.66 13.30 5.90
C ARG A 60 -7.28 14.43 5.11
N VAL A 61 -6.98 15.66 5.54
CA VAL A 61 -7.26 16.84 4.75
C VAL A 61 -6.37 16.77 3.50
N ASP A 62 -7.03 16.77 2.35
CA ASP A 62 -6.37 16.76 1.06
C ASP A 62 -5.90 18.18 0.73
N TYR A 63 -4.57 18.37 0.72
CA TYR A 63 -3.95 19.65 0.35
C TYR A 63 -3.42 19.63 -1.09
N CYS A 64 -3.81 18.63 -1.89
CA CYS A 64 -3.25 18.39 -3.20
C CYS A 64 -4.06 19.05 -4.31
N HIS A 65 -3.37 19.63 -5.28
CA HIS A 65 -3.95 20.21 -6.49
C HIS A 65 -3.94 19.22 -7.66
N THR A 66 -3.10 18.18 -7.59
CA THR A 66 -2.98 17.15 -8.63
C THR A 66 -3.16 15.73 -8.08
N SER A 67 -3.51 14.79 -8.96
CA SER A 67 -3.60 13.38 -8.61
C SER A 67 -2.26 12.77 -8.17
N LYS A 68 -1.14 13.28 -8.70
CA LYS A 68 0.21 12.85 -8.31
C LYS A 68 0.57 13.29 -6.90
N GLU A 69 0.26 14.54 -6.55
CA GLU A 69 0.42 15.04 -5.19
C GLU A 69 -0.46 14.26 -4.21
N ARG A 70 -1.73 14.00 -4.56
CA ARG A 70 -2.64 13.19 -3.74
C ARG A 70 -2.11 11.79 -3.50
N TRP A 71 -1.54 11.18 -4.53
CA TRP A 71 -0.89 9.87 -4.41
C TRP A 71 0.31 9.93 -3.46
N LEU A 72 1.20 10.92 -3.59
CA LEU A 72 2.34 11.11 -2.69
C LEU A 72 1.91 11.35 -1.22
N GLN A 73 0.87 12.18 -1.00
CA GLN A 73 0.35 12.46 0.34
C GLN A 73 -0.26 11.22 1.01
N CYS A 74 -0.83 10.33 0.20
CA CYS A 74 -1.41 9.07 0.64
C CYS A 74 -0.41 7.91 0.64
N TYR A 75 0.82 8.10 0.16
CA TYR A 75 1.81 7.03 0.08
C TYR A 75 2.34 6.72 1.50
N PRO A 76 2.07 5.52 2.05
CA PRO A 76 2.48 5.20 3.41
C PRO A 76 3.97 4.84 3.49
N GLY A 77 4.61 4.52 2.36
CA GLY A 77 5.88 3.81 2.29
C GLY A 77 5.67 2.35 1.90
N GLY A 78 6.68 1.52 2.13
CA GLY A 78 6.64 0.11 1.78
C GLY A 78 6.86 -0.17 0.28
N TRP A 79 6.49 -1.37 -0.13
CA TRP A 79 6.49 -1.82 -1.52
C TRP A 79 5.07 -1.76 -2.08
N GLN A 80 4.91 -1.07 -3.21
CA GLN A 80 3.61 -0.95 -3.87
C GLN A 80 3.44 -1.79 -5.12
N ILE A 81 2.21 -2.20 -5.36
CA ILE A 81 1.78 -2.77 -6.64
C ILE A 81 1.25 -1.61 -7.50
N LEU A 82 2.03 -1.21 -8.49
CA LEU A 82 1.60 -0.22 -9.48
C LEU A 82 0.85 -0.92 -10.61
N PHE A 83 -0.39 -1.37 -10.36
CA PHE A 83 -1.25 -1.94 -11.40
C PHE A 83 -2.60 -1.21 -11.44
N PRO A 84 -3.12 -0.85 -12.62
CA PRO A 84 -2.52 -0.93 -13.96
C PRO A 84 -1.55 0.23 -14.29
N ASN A 85 -1.31 1.14 -13.35
CA ASN A 85 -0.69 2.44 -13.62
C ASN A 85 0.85 2.48 -13.51
N ALA A 86 1.56 1.36 -13.76
CA ALA A 86 3.03 1.32 -13.73
C ALA A 86 3.71 2.13 -14.86
N GLY A 87 2.96 2.78 -15.74
CA GLY A 87 3.47 3.55 -16.88
C GLY A 87 2.71 4.85 -17.10
N GLU A 88 3.09 5.58 -18.14
CA GLU A 88 2.33 6.76 -18.57
C GLU A 88 0.88 6.38 -18.82
N ARG A 89 -0.05 7.23 -18.39
CA ARG A 89 -1.46 7.12 -18.75
C ARG A 89 -1.56 7.21 -20.28
N GLN A 90 -1.60 6.07 -20.95
CA GLN A 90 -2.03 6.02 -22.33
C GLN A 90 -3.52 6.38 -22.32
N LEU A 91 -3.87 7.49 -22.97
CA LEU A 91 -5.24 7.76 -23.37
C LEU A 91 -5.58 6.72 -24.43
N LEU A 92 -5.96 5.51 -24.00
CA LEU A 92 -6.62 4.57 -24.89
C LEU A 92 -7.92 5.24 -25.28
N SER A 93 -8.02 5.64 -26.55
CA SER A 93 -9.33 5.90 -27.13
C SER A 93 -10.14 4.61 -26.97
N TRP A 94 -11.44 4.70 -26.71
CA TRP A 94 -12.31 3.53 -26.50
C TRP A 94 -12.30 2.51 -27.67
N ARG A 95 -11.59 2.79 -28.77
CA ARG A 95 -11.38 1.91 -29.92
C ARG A 95 -10.23 0.92 -29.72
N ASP A 96 -9.31 1.17 -28.79
CA ASP A 96 -8.06 0.40 -28.66
C ASP A 96 -8.10 -0.62 -27.50
N ALA A 97 -9.16 -0.63 -26.70
CA ALA A 97 -9.37 -1.60 -25.63
C ALA A 97 -9.92 -2.93 -26.17
N GLN A 98 -9.11 -3.67 -26.94
CA GLN A 98 -9.32 -5.10 -27.12
C GLN A 98 -8.47 -5.85 -26.09
N PHE A 99 -9.10 -6.26 -24.99
CA PHE A 99 -8.53 -7.28 -24.11
C PHE A 99 -8.63 -8.63 -24.82
N SER A 100 -7.50 -9.20 -25.26
CA SER A 100 -7.44 -10.61 -25.68
C SER A 100 -7.28 -11.48 -24.43
N TRP A 101 -8.17 -12.46 -24.26
CA TRP A 101 -8.07 -13.52 -23.25
C TRP A 101 -6.93 -14.50 -23.55
#